data_AF-A0A6C0BXL9-F1
#
_entry.id   AF-A0A6C0BXL9-F1
#
_cell.length_a   1.000
_cell.length_b   1.000
_cell.length_c   1.000
_cell.angle_alpha   90.00
_cell.angle_beta   90.00
_cell.angle_gamma   90.00
#
_symmetry.space_group_name_H-M   'P 1'
#
loop_
_entity.id
_entity.type
_entity.pdbx_description
1 polymer ?
#
loop_
_entity_poly.entity_id
_entity_poly.type
_entity_poly.pdbx_seq_one_letter_code
_entity_poly.pdbx_strand_id
1 'polypeptide(L)'
;MRIIPSVAVCILFTPLAWKYNNYRAVAITVNGLLCHMNESQIQLKYNDIIWNIIFTFYTCIKSPVVIKYQALMGAIFLINVKLYEINKISRPISECIHVFGVQLIGAFCLFKDIKKIDMN
;
A
#
# COMPACT_ATOMS: atom_id res chain seq x y z
N MET A 1 16.85 -3.02 4.05
CA MET A 1 15.85 -2.21 4.78
C MET A 1 15.49 -1.02 3.91
N ARG A 2 14.19 -0.82 3.67
CA ARG A 2 13.66 0.27 2.83
C ARG A 2 13.10 1.36 3.73
N ILE A 3 13.90 2.37 4.04
CA ILE A 3 13.53 3.43 5.01
C ILE A 3 12.40 4.31 4.45
N ILE A 4 12.51 4.71 3.18
CA ILE A 4 11.55 5.64 2.55
C ILE A 4 10.11 5.05 2.59
N PRO A 5 9.86 3.82 2.12
CA PRO A 5 8.53 3.20 2.22
C PRO A 5 8.06 2.93 3.65
N SER A 6 8.96 2.63 4.60
CA SER A 6 8.61 2.45 6.02
C SER A 6 8.10 3.73 6.66
N VAL A 7 8.80 4.85 6.42
CA VAL A 7 8.38 6.15 6.97
C VAL A 7 7.06 6.58 6.32
N ALA A 8 6.94 6.41 5.01
CA ALA A 8 5.73 6.76 4.29
C ALA A 8 4.50 5.95 4.73
N VAL A 9 4.62 4.64 5.00
CA VAL A 9 3.46 3.86 5.48
C VAL A 9 2.98 4.36 6.85
N CYS A 10 3.89 4.74 7.76
CA CYS A 10 3.51 5.34 9.04
C CYS A 10 2.78 6.68 8.84
N ILE A 11 3.35 7.58 8.03
CA ILE A 11 2.77 8.91 7.79
C ILE A 11 1.38 8.80 7.14
N LEU A 12 1.20 7.87 6.21
CA LEU A 12 -0.04 7.75 5.45
C LEU A 12 -1.15 7.01 6.20
N PHE A 13 -0.83 5.92 6.89
CA PHE A 13 -1.84 5.01 7.43
C PHE A 13 -2.05 5.15 8.94
N THR A 14 -1.04 5.56 9.73
CA THR A 14 -1.22 5.77 11.18
C THR A 14 -2.25 6.85 11.50
N PRO A 15 -2.28 8.02 10.82
CA PRO A 15 -3.31 9.02 11.06
C PRO A 15 -4.72 8.52 10.72
N LEU A 16 -4.86 7.70 9.67
CA LEU A 16 -6.13 7.08 9.31
C LEU A 16 -6.58 6.06 10.37
N ALA A 17 -5.65 5.26 10.89
CA ALA A 17 -5.91 4.32 11.97
C ALA A 17 -6.38 5.05 13.23
N TRP A 18 -5.66 6.08 13.66
CA TRP A 18 -5.95 6.83 14.88
C TRP A 18 -7.27 7.61 14.77
N LYS A 19 -7.45 8.40 13.70
CA LYS A 19 -8.59 9.31 13.56
C LYS A 19 -9.92 8.57 13.34
N TYR A 20 -9.89 7.43 12.65
CA TYR A 20 -11.10 6.70 12.27
C TYR A 20 -11.25 5.35 12.96
N ASN A 21 -10.42 5.05 13.97
CA ASN A 21 -10.34 3.76 14.66
C ASN A 21 -10.35 2.55 13.68
N ASN A 22 -9.61 2.68 12.58
CA ASN A 22 -9.71 1.76 11.46
C ASN A 22 -8.66 0.64 11.56
N TYR A 23 -9.11 -0.56 11.92
CA TYR A 23 -8.27 -1.76 12.07
C TYR A 23 -7.53 -2.16 10.77
N ARG A 24 -8.05 -1.82 9.59
CA ARG A 24 -7.38 -2.09 8.30
C ARG A 24 -6.17 -1.19 8.12
N ALA A 25 -6.28 0.09 8.49
CA ALA A 25 -5.15 1.01 8.49
C ALA A 25 -4.04 0.55 9.46
N VAL A 26 -4.40 -0.01 10.62
CA VAL A 26 -3.45 -0.64 11.56
C VAL A 26 -2.75 -1.82 10.89
N ALA A 27 -3.51 -2.76 10.32
CA ALA A 27 -2.95 -3.94 9.66
C ALA A 27 -2.00 -3.58 8.50
N ILE A 28 -2.36 -2.60 7.67
CA ILE A 28 -1.50 -2.09 6.58
C ILE A 28 -0.21 -1.49 7.14
N THR A 29 -0.31 -0.69 8.20
CA THR A 29 0.87 -0.06 8.83
C THR A 29 1.84 -1.13 9.36
N VAL A 30 1.33 -2.09 10.13
CA VAL A 30 2.14 -3.16 10.75
C VAL A 30 2.77 -4.04 9.67
N ASN A 31 1.97 -4.50 8.70
CA ASN A 31 2.46 -5.35 7.61
C ASN A 31 3.51 -4.62 6.75
N GLY A 32 3.27 -3.35 6.40
CA GLY A 32 4.21 -2.52 5.66
C GLY A 32 5.54 -2.33 6.40
N LEU A 33 5.49 -2.03 7.71
CA LEU A 33 6.70 -1.91 8.53
C LEU A 33 7.48 -3.22 8.58
N LEU A 34 6.81 -4.34 8.88
CA LEU A 34 7.46 -5.65 8.96
C LEU A 34 8.18 -6.00 7.65
N CYS A 35 7.54 -5.74 6.51
CA CYS A 35 8.09 -6.10 5.20
C CYS A 35 9.20 -5.16 4.73
N HIS A 36 9.08 -3.86 4.98
CA HIS A 36 10.09 -2.89 4.57
C HIS A 36 11.34 -2.90 5.46
N MET A 37 11.18 -3.23 6.76
CA MET A 37 12.31 -3.37 7.68
C MET A 37 13.07 -4.69 7.46
N ASN A 38 12.37 -5.79 7.14
CA ASN A 38 12.94 -7.13 7.02
C ASN A 38 13.03 -7.63 5.56
N GLU A 39 13.55 -6.80 4.67
CA GLU A 39 13.60 -7.06 3.23
C GLU A 39 14.38 -8.34 2.83
N SER A 40 15.27 -8.84 3.69
CA SER A 40 15.99 -10.10 3.47
C SER A 40 15.14 -11.35 3.73
N GLN A 41 14.02 -11.22 4.44
CA GLN A 41 13.15 -12.35 4.76
C GLN A 41 12.11 -12.56 3.67
N ILE A 42 12.36 -13.56 2.82
CA ILE A 42 11.50 -13.93 1.69
C ILE A 42 10.06 -14.26 2.13
N GLN A 43 9.88 -14.91 3.29
CA GLN A 43 8.56 -15.27 3.82
C GLN A 43 7.68 -14.04 4.06
N LEU A 44 8.24 -12.95 4.60
CA LEU A 44 7.50 -11.72 4.85
C LEU A 44 7.08 -11.05 3.54
N LYS A 45 7.91 -11.10 2.50
CA LYS A 45 7.53 -10.58 1.16
C LYS A 45 6.34 -11.32 0.55
N TYR A 46 6.31 -12.65 0.67
CA TYR A 46 5.15 -13.42 0.19
C TYR A 46 3.90 -13.11 0.99
N ASN A 47 4.02 -12.99 2.32
CA ASN A 47 2.91 -12.60 3.17
C ASN A 47 2.36 -11.21 2.79
N ASP A 48 3.24 -10.24 2.51
CA ASP A 48 2.83 -8.90 2.05
C ASP A 48 1.99 -8.95 0.78
N ILE A 49 2.45 -9.71 -0.21
CA ILE A 49 1.74 -9.85 -1.49
C ILE A 49 0.36 -10.48 -1.25
N ILE A 50 0.29 -11.55 -0.46
CA ILE A 50 -0.97 -12.22 -0.13
C ILE A 50 -1.94 -11.25 0.57
N TRP A 51 -1.46 -10.52 1.59
CA TRP A 51 -2.29 -9.54 2.30
C TRP A 51 -2.77 -8.43 1.39
N ASN A 52 -1.90 -7.89 0.52
CA ASN A 52 -2.29 -6.84 -0.43
C ASN A 52 -3.34 -7.34 -1.44
N ILE A 53 -3.25 -8.60 -1.89
CA ILE A 53 -4.27 -9.22 -2.76
C ILE A 53 -5.60 -9.36 -2.01
N ILE A 54 -5.57 -9.91 -0.78
CA ILE A 54 -6.77 -10.08 0.06
C ILE A 54 -7.44 -8.73 0.31
N PHE A 55 -6.67 -7.70 0.70
CA PHE A 55 -7.18 -6.35 0.93
C PHE A 55 -7.76 -5.73 -0.34
N THR A 56 -7.09 -5.91 -1.48
CA THR A 56 -7.59 -5.41 -2.76
C THR A 56 -8.93 -6.06 -3.09
N PHE A 57 -9.02 -7.38 -3.03
CA PHE A 57 -10.24 -8.11 -3.34
C PHE A 57 -11.41 -7.73 -2.41
N TYR A 58 -11.15 -7.71 -1.10
CA TYR A 58 -12.13 -7.29 -0.10
C TYR A 58 -12.65 -5.87 -0.35
N THR A 59 -11.75 -4.93 -0.63
CA THR A 59 -12.12 -3.52 -0.83
C THR A 59 -12.89 -3.33 -2.14
N CYS A 60 -12.53 -4.06 -3.20
CA CYS A 60 -13.24 -4.04 -4.48
C CYS A 60 -14.69 -4.55 -4.36
N ILE A 61 -14.92 -5.60 -3.56
CA ILE A 61 -16.28 -6.12 -3.29
C ILE A 61 -17.10 -5.08 -2.51
N LYS A 62 -16.52 -4.50 -1.46
CA LYS A 62 -17.24 -3.57 -0.58
C LYS A 62 -17.52 -2.22 -1.23
N SER A 63 -16.58 -1.72 -2.02
CA SER A 63 -16.63 -0.39 -2.62
C SER A 63 -16.18 -0.44 -4.08
N PRO A 64 -17.10 -0.71 -5.03
CA PRO A 64 -16.77 -0.75 -6.46
C PRO A 64 -16.14 0.54 -7.00
N VAL A 65 -16.44 1.68 -6.36
CA VAL A 65 -15.87 2.99 -6.69
C VAL A 65 -14.35 3.02 -6.55
N VAL A 66 -13.77 2.16 -5.68
CA VAL A 66 -12.31 2.13 -5.47
C VAL A 66 -11.56 1.22 -6.44
N ILE A 67 -12.26 0.39 -7.23
CA ILE A 67 -11.65 -0.60 -8.15
C ILE A 67 -10.66 0.07 -9.11
N LYS A 68 -11.06 1.19 -9.71
CA LYS A 68 -10.20 1.92 -10.65
C LYS A 68 -8.86 2.37 -10.04
N TYR A 69 -8.87 2.73 -8.77
CA TYR A 69 -7.66 3.16 -8.06
C TYR A 69 -6.80 1.96 -7.65
N GLN A 70 -7.43 0.84 -7.27
CA GLN A 70 -6.71 -0.41 -7.00
C GLN A 70 -6.04 -0.97 -8.26
N ALA A 71 -6.72 -0.93 -9.41
CA ALA A 71 -6.16 -1.32 -10.69
C ALA A 71 -4.97 -0.41 -11.09
N LEU A 72 -5.12 0.90 -10.91
CA LEU A 72 -4.04 1.87 -11.14
C LEU A 72 -2.83 1.60 -10.24
N MET A 73 -3.07 1.39 -8.94
CA MET A 73 -2.04 1.05 -7.96
C MET A 73 -1.26 -0.21 -8.37
N GLY A 74 -1.96 -1.28 -8.77
CA GLY A 74 -1.36 -2.52 -9.25
C GLY A 74 -0.53 -2.31 -10.53
N ALA A 75 -1.05 -1.55 -11.50
CA ALA A 75 -0.33 -1.23 -12.73
C ALA A 75 0.97 -0.46 -12.45
N ILE A 76 0.91 0.58 -11.61
CA ILE A 76 2.09 1.37 -11.22
C ILE A 76 3.12 0.49 -10.51
N PHE A 77 2.68 -0.39 -9.60
CA PHE A 77 3.57 -1.32 -8.91
C PHE A 77 4.32 -2.23 -9.89
N LEU A 78 3.60 -2.85 -10.84
CA LEU A 78 4.21 -3.76 -11.83
C LEU A 78 5.20 -3.02 -12.75
N ILE A 79 4.83 -1.83 -13.22
CA ILE A 79 5.73 -1.00 -14.05
C ILE A 79 6.98 -0.62 -13.26
N ASN A 80 6.83 -0.18 -12.00
CA ASN A 80 7.95 0.19 -11.15
C ASN A 80 8.92 -0.98 -10.91
N VAL A 81 8.38 -2.15 -10.57
CA VAL A 81 9.18 -3.38 -10.38
C VAL A 81 9.92 -3.70 -11.68
N LYS A 82 9.22 -3.70 -12.82
CA LYS A 82 9.84 -4.03 -14.10
C LYS A 82 10.97 -3.06 -14.46
N LEU A 83 10.75 -1.76 -14.31
CA LEU A 83 11.74 -0.71 -14.59
C LEU A 83 12.97 -0.83 -13.68
N TYR A 84 12.76 -1.20 -12.42
CA TYR A 84 13.85 -1.44 -11.48
C TYR A 84 14.65 -2.69 -11.84
N GLU A 85 13.98 -3.81 -12.16
CA GLU A 85 14.63 -5.07 -12.57
C GLU A 85 15.51 -4.93 -13.81
N ILE A 86 15.08 -4.14 -14.80
CA ILE A 86 15.87 -3.87 -16.01
C ILE A 86 16.88 -2.72 -15.82
N ASN A 87 17.11 -2.28 -14.58
CA ASN A 87 18.03 -1.21 -14.20
C ASN A 87 17.78 0.13 -14.92
N LYS A 88 16.53 0.42 -15.33
CA LYS A 88 16.16 1.71 -15.96
C LYS A 88 15.98 2.83 -14.94
N ILE A 89 15.70 2.49 -13.69
CA ILE A 89 15.55 3.44 -12.58
C ILE A 89 16.41 3.00 -11.40
N SER A 90 16.90 3.96 -10.64
CA SER A 90 17.66 3.70 -9.41
C SER A 90 16.73 3.30 -8.27
N ARG A 91 17.29 2.68 -7.22
CA ARG A 91 16.55 2.28 -6.03
C ARG A 91 15.80 3.45 -5.36
N PRO A 92 16.39 4.63 -5.13
CA PRO A 92 15.65 5.76 -4.53
C PRO A 92 14.46 6.20 -5.39
N ILE A 93 14.61 6.22 -6.72
CA ILE A 93 13.52 6.55 -7.64
C ILE A 93 12.41 5.51 -7.54
N SER A 94 12.75 4.22 -7.53
CA SER A 94 11.77 3.15 -7.37
C SER A 94 11.01 3.22 -6.04
N GLU A 95 11.70 3.59 -4.96
CA GLU A 95 11.08 3.81 -3.65
C GLU A 95 10.13 5.02 -3.67
N CYS A 96 10.50 6.13 -4.31
CA CYS A 96 9.61 7.29 -4.49
C CYS A 96 8.35 6.92 -5.32
N ILE A 97 8.51 6.21 -6.43
CA ILE A 97 7.37 5.74 -7.26
C ILE A 97 6.47 4.83 -6.42
N HIS A 98 7.04 3.95 -5.61
CA HIS A 98 6.26 3.10 -4.71
C HIS A 98 5.48 3.92 -3.67
N VAL A 99 6.08 4.94 -3.06
CA VAL A 99 5.37 5.79 -2.09
C VAL A 99 4.24 6.57 -2.77
N PHE A 100 4.54 7.36 -3.79
CA PHE A 100 3.57 8.27 -4.39
C PHE A 100 2.55 7.56 -5.30
N GLY A 101 2.98 6.48 -5.94
CA GLY A 101 2.18 5.75 -6.93
C GLY A 101 1.50 4.49 -6.39
N VAL A 102 1.92 3.98 -5.22
CA VAL A 102 1.28 2.81 -4.60
C VAL A 102 0.70 3.17 -3.24
N GLN A 103 1.54 3.55 -2.28
CA GLN A 103 1.08 3.77 -0.90
C GLN A 103 0.11 4.95 -0.76
N LEU A 104 0.36 6.07 -1.47
CA LEU A 104 -0.52 7.25 -1.42
C LEU A 104 -1.89 6.95 -2.06
N ILE A 105 -1.91 6.23 -3.17
CA ILE A 105 -3.16 5.80 -3.81
C ILE A 105 -3.92 4.84 -2.88
N GLY A 106 -3.22 3.88 -2.26
CA GLY A 106 -3.80 2.98 -1.26
C GLY A 106 -4.41 3.72 -0.06
N ALA A 107 -3.72 4.73 0.46
CA ALA A 107 -4.23 5.57 1.55
C ALA A 107 -5.48 6.36 1.13
N PHE A 108 -5.48 6.91 -0.09
CA PHE A 108 -6.65 7.58 -0.65
C PHE A 108 -7.85 6.63 -0.82
N CYS A 109 -7.62 5.41 -1.31
CA CYS A 109 -8.66 4.36 -1.41
C CYS A 109 -9.29 4.07 -0.05
N LEU A 110 -8.44 3.87 0.97
CA LEU A 110 -8.91 3.57 2.32
C LEU A 110 -9.70 4.74 2.91
N PHE A 111 -9.22 5.98 2.72
CA PHE A 111 -9.93 7.17 3.16
C PHE A 111 -11.31 7.32 2.50
N LYS A 112 -11.39 7.11 1.17
CA LYS A 112 -12.67 7.11 0.43
C LYS A 112 -13.64 6.04 0.93
N ASP A 113 -13.13 4.85 1.21
CA ASP A 113 -13.94 3.75 1.73
C ASP A 113 -14.45 4.04 3.15
N ILE A 114 -13.60 4.57 4.05
CA ILE A 114 -13.99 5.01 5.40
C ILE A 114 -15.09 6.06 5.31
N LYS A 115 -14.90 7.11 4.49
CA LYS A 115 -15.87 8.19 4.36
C LYS A 115 -17.21 7.75 3.78
N LYS A 116 -17.23 6.69 2.97
CA LYS A 116 -18.47 6.13 2.43
C LYS A 116 -19.27 5.37 3.50
N ILE A 117 -18.59 4.79 4.49
CA ILE A 117 -19.22 4.13 5.64
C ILE A 117 -19.87 5.17 6.57
N ASP A 118 -19.28 6.36 6.73
CA ASP A 118 -19.84 7.44 7.57
C ASP A 118 -21.07 8.15 6.97
N MET A 119 -21.48 7.85 5.74
CA MET A 119 -22.60 8.50 5.03
C MET A 119 -23.87 7.64 4.93
N ASN A 120 -23.86 6.44 5.53
CA ASN A 120 -25.02 5.54 5.65
C ASN A 120 -25.38 5.36 7.13
#